data_AF-A0A916B9T8-F1
#
_entry.id   AF-A0A916B9T8-F1
#
_cell.length_a   1.000
_cell.length_b   1.000
_cell.length_c   1.000
_cell.angle_alpha   90.00
_cell.angle_beta   90.00
_cell.angle_gamma   90.00
#
_symmetry.space_group_name_H-M   'P 1'
#
loop_
_entity.id
_entity.type
_entity.pdbx_description
1 polymer ?
#
loop_
_entity_poly.entity_id
_entity_poly.type
_entity_poly.pdbx_seq_one_letter_code
_entity_poly.pdbx_strand_id
1 'polypeptide(L)'
;MIRRIKLENLLSFGPGTETLEMGPLNILIGPNGSGKSNLIEAIGLLQAAPRDLTAPIREGGGIRDWIWQGEPKAASAHIELVLENPKGPQALRYRLGFAEKGQRFALTDERIENEQPDAGQDKPYRYFDLRGGRAVLNKGVPQRVYGIETENPTQRRLRPEEIDPEQAILTRLKDPGHYPELTYLGEAFGHMRLYREWSFGRYAPPPLPAREARSARRVVRGRRRRERLAEVAKGP
;
A
#
# COMPACT_ATOMS: atom_id res chain seq x y z
N MET A 1 15.09 -2.02 3.51
CA MET A 1 14.88 -1.17 4.71
C MET A 1 14.36 0.19 4.28
N ILE A 2 13.59 0.92 5.09
CA ILE A 2 13.27 2.34 4.82
C ILE A 2 14.51 3.18 5.11
N ARG A 3 14.95 4.01 4.15
CA ARG A 3 16.05 4.97 4.33
C ARG A 3 15.56 6.36 4.66
N ARG A 4 14.45 6.78 4.05
CA ARG A 4 13.93 8.15 4.17
C ARG A 4 12.42 8.14 4.11
N ILE A 5 11.78 9.03 4.85
CA ILE A 5 10.35 9.28 4.76
C ILE A 5 10.06 10.77 4.82
N LYS A 6 9.26 11.27 3.90
CA LYS A 6 8.74 12.63 3.88
C LYS A 6 7.22 12.56 3.95
N LEU A 7 6.65 13.26 4.91
CA LEU A 7 5.21 13.40 5.09
C LEU A 7 4.85 14.85 4.81
N GLU A 8 3.89 15.08 3.93
CA GLU A 8 3.51 16.43 3.53
C GLU A 8 1.99 16.55 3.51
N ASN A 9 1.49 17.54 4.24
CA ASN A 9 0.07 17.78 4.44
C ASN A 9 -0.70 16.57 5.01
N LEU A 10 -0.05 15.78 5.85
CA LEU A 10 -0.58 14.55 6.43
C LEU A 10 -0.66 14.66 7.95
N LEU A 11 -1.85 14.47 8.54
CA LEU A 11 -2.07 14.49 9.99
C LEU A 11 -1.53 15.79 10.63
N SER A 12 -0.42 15.72 11.37
CA SER A 12 0.27 16.87 11.98
C SER A 12 1.47 17.41 11.18
N PHE A 13 1.75 16.85 10.00
CA PHE A 13 2.87 17.23 9.15
C PHE A 13 2.37 18.19 8.07
N GLY A 14 2.57 19.48 8.29
CA GLY A 14 2.14 20.54 7.37
C GLY A 14 3.03 20.73 6.13
N PRO A 15 2.80 21.81 5.37
CA PRO A 15 3.61 22.17 4.21
C PRO A 15 5.08 22.37 4.60
N GLY A 16 6.00 21.92 3.75
CA GLY A 16 7.44 22.13 3.98
C GLY A 16 8.05 21.31 5.12
N THR A 17 7.32 20.32 5.65
CA THR A 17 7.87 19.35 6.61
C THR A 17 9.14 18.71 6.04
N GLU A 18 10.18 18.66 6.87
CA GLU A 18 11.48 18.10 6.50
C GLU A 18 11.41 16.58 6.29
N THR A 19 12.28 16.08 5.42
CA THR A 19 12.45 14.64 5.22
C THR A 19 13.17 14.04 6.44
N LEU A 20 12.59 12.97 6.99
CA LEU A 20 13.21 12.20 8.06
C LEU A 20 14.12 11.12 7.49
N GLU A 21 15.38 11.16 7.89
CA GLU A 21 16.33 10.07 7.65
C GLU A 21 16.05 8.92 8.63
N MET A 22 16.05 7.70 8.13
CA MET A 22 15.67 6.50 8.87
C MET A 22 16.86 5.55 8.98
N GLY A 23 17.25 5.26 10.22
CA GLY A 23 18.24 4.23 10.54
C GLY A 23 17.61 2.85 10.73
N PRO A 24 18.43 1.80 10.97
CA PRO A 24 17.94 0.46 11.30
C PRO A 24 17.13 0.42 12.60
N LEU A 25 17.38 1.38 13.50
CA LEU A 25 16.63 1.65 14.71
C LEU A 25 16.37 3.16 14.80
N ASN A 26 15.10 3.54 14.98
CA ASN A 26 14.69 4.92 15.15
C ASN A 26 13.96 5.05 16.48
N ILE A 27 14.44 5.93 17.36
CA ILE A 27 13.79 6.22 18.64
C ILE A 27 13.15 7.60 18.52
N LEU A 28 11.81 7.64 18.61
CA LEU A 28 11.05 8.89 18.46
C LEU A 28 10.89 9.57 19.83
N ILE A 29 11.51 10.74 20.02
CA ILE A 29 11.48 11.52 21.26
C ILE A 29 10.93 12.92 20.97
N GLY A 30 10.08 13.43 21.84
CA GLY A 30 9.52 14.78 21.73
C GLY A 30 8.32 15.00 22.64
N PRO A 31 7.84 16.24 22.82
CA PRO A 31 6.68 16.55 23.65
C PRO A 31 5.39 15.91 23.12
N ASN A 32 4.34 15.89 23.93
CA ASN A 32 3.02 15.46 23.48
C ASN A 32 2.54 16.36 22.34
N GLY A 33 1.91 15.76 21.31
CA GLY A 33 1.49 16.47 20.11
C GLY A 33 2.59 16.73 19.06
N SER A 34 3.84 16.31 19.29
CA SER A 34 4.95 16.51 18.34
C SER A 34 4.88 15.64 17.07
N GLY A 35 3.77 14.96 16.78
CA GLY A 35 3.59 14.14 15.58
C GLY A 35 4.17 12.71 15.62
N LYS A 36 4.73 12.24 16.75
CA LYS A 36 5.28 10.87 16.85
C LYS A 36 4.26 9.78 16.50
N SER A 37 3.07 9.84 17.11
CA SER A 37 2.00 8.88 16.82
C SER A 37 1.56 8.98 15.36
N ASN A 38 1.51 10.19 14.80
CA ASN A 38 1.15 10.42 13.41
C ASN A 38 2.16 9.84 12.41
N LEU A 39 3.46 9.83 12.76
CA LEU A 39 4.46 9.11 11.97
C LEU A 39 4.20 7.59 11.96
N ILE A 40 3.81 7.03 13.11
CA ILE A 40 3.43 5.61 13.21
C ILE A 40 2.16 5.31 12.42
N GLU A 41 1.17 6.21 12.45
CA GLU A 41 -0.05 6.09 11.63
C GLU A 41 0.26 6.14 10.13
N ALA A 42 1.16 7.04 9.69
CA ALA A 42 1.62 7.09 8.31
C ALA A 42 2.29 5.78 7.85
N ILE A 43 3.09 5.16 8.72
CA ILE A 43 3.67 3.83 8.47
C ILE A 43 2.57 2.75 8.42
N GLY A 44 1.54 2.86 9.26
CA GLY A 44 0.36 1.99 9.22
C GLY A 44 -0.41 2.07 7.91
N LEU A 45 -0.52 3.27 7.33
CA LEU A 45 -1.11 3.46 6.01
C LEU A 45 -0.29 2.74 4.92
N LEU A 46 1.04 2.86 4.96
CA LEU A 46 1.92 2.13 4.05
C LEU A 46 1.80 0.61 4.21
N GLN A 47 1.74 0.11 5.44
CA GLN A 47 1.51 -1.32 5.73
C GLN A 47 0.20 -1.83 5.12
N ALA A 48 -0.84 -1.00 5.08
CA ALA A 48 -2.15 -1.34 4.53
C ALA A 48 -2.22 -1.26 2.99
N ALA A 49 -1.35 -0.46 2.36
CA ALA A 49 -1.32 -0.23 0.92
C ALA A 49 -1.39 -1.49 0.02
N PRO A 50 -0.67 -2.60 0.29
CA PRO A 50 -0.76 -3.82 -0.56
C PRO A 50 -2.03 -4.67 -0.34
N ARG A 51 -2.98 -4.20 0.48
CA ARG A 51 -4.21 -4.94 0.83
C ARG A 51 -5.46 -4.06 0.76
N ASP A 52 -5.57 -3.07 1.65
CA ASP A 52 -6.69 -2.14 1.72
C ASP A 52 -6.21 -0.79 2.30
N LEU A 53 -5.93 0.16 1.42
CA LEU A 53 -5.45 1.49 1.81
C LEU A 53 -6.49 2.28 2.61
N THR A 54 -7.78 1.96 2.45
CA THR A 54 -8.89 2.69 3.10
C THR A 54 -9.17 2.22 4.52
N ALA A 55 -8.70 1.04 4.92
CA ALA A 55 -8.92 0.49 6.26
C ALA A 55 -8.40 1.40 7.40
N PRO A 56 -7.11 1.79 7.44
CA PRO A 56 -6.60 2.66 8.50
C PRO A 56 -7.24 4.06 8.47
N ILE A 57 -7.68 4.53 7.29
CA ILE A 57 -8.34 5.83 7.14
C ILE A 57 -9.74 5.80 7.80
N ARG A 58 -10.50 4.73 7.58
CA ARG A 58 -11.81 4.55 8.23
C ARG A 58 -11.68 4.41 9.75
N GLU A 59 -10.67 3.68 10.21
CA GLU A 59 -10.40 3.50 11.64
C GLU A 59 -9.93 4.81 12.31
N GLY A 60 -9.18 5.64 11.59
CA GLY A 60 -8.62 6.90 12.07
C GLY A 60 -9.51 8.14 11.88
N GLY A 61 -10.84 8.00 11.89
CA GLY A 61 -11.77 9.15 11.87
C GLY A 61 -12.21 9.63 10.49
N GLY A 62 -11.65 9.08 9.41
CA GLY A 62 -12.02 9.39 8.03
C GLY A 62 -10.98 10.28 7.31
N ILE A 63 -11.23 10.56 6.04
CA ILE A 63 -10.21 11.11 5.12
C ILE A 63 -9.71 12.50 5.56
N ARG A 64 -10.62 13.34 6.06
CA ARG A 64 -10.27 14.71 6.48
C ARG A 64 -9.31 14.72 7.66
N ASP A 65 -9.48 13.80 8.60
CA ASP A 65 -8.63 13.71 9.79
C ASP A 65 -7.19 13.33 9.44
N TRP A 66 -7.00 12.67 8.29
CA TRP A 66 -5.67 12.35 7.75
C TRP A 66 -5.03 13.48 6.96
N ILE A 67 -5.78 14.48 6.52
CA ILE A 67 -5.25 15.65 5.78
C ILE A 67 -4.96 16.78 6.79
N TRP A 68 -3.79 17.41 6.66
CA TRP A 68 -3.37 18.52 7.51
C TRP A 68 -4.43 19.64 7.54
N GLN A 69 -4.84 20.01 8.77
CA GLN A 69 -5.91 20.98 9.01
C GLN A 69 -5.41 22.39 9.37
N GLY A 70 -4.09 22.62 9.36
CA GLY A 70 -3.54 23.95 9.63
C GLY A 70 -3.62 24.89 8.43
N GLU A 71 -3.05 26.08 8.57
CA GLU A 71 -3.03 27.10 7.52
C GLU A 71 -1.69 27.10 6.75
N PRO A 72 -1.71 27.19 5.41
CA PRO A 72 -2.88 27.13 4.55
C PRO A 72 -3.51 25.73 4.56
N LYS A 73 -4.85 25.68 4.44
CA LYS A 73 -5.57 24.40 4.35
C LYS A 73 -5.05 23.54 3.21
N ALA A 74 -4.77 22.27 3.49
CA ALA A 74 -4.36 21.32 2.49
C ALA A 74 -5.56 20.66 1.80
N ALA A 75 -5.46 20.48 0.48
CA ALA A 75 -6.46 19.75 -0.32
C ALA A 75 -6.14 18.26 -0.45
N SER A 76 -4.90 17.86 -0.19
CA SER A 76 -4.41 16.50 -0.31
C SER A 76 -3.23 16.25 0.63
N ALA A 77 -3.01 14.99 0.97
CA ALA A 77 -1.89 14.52 1.77
C ALA A 77 -0.95 13.65 0.92
N HIS A 78 0.34 13.66 1.24
CA HIS A 78 1.36 12.91 0.53
C HIS A 78 2.34 12.21 1.47
N ILE A 79 2.74 11.01 1.06
CA ILE A 79 3.82 10.23 1.65
C ILE A 79 4.83 9.95 0.54
N GLU A 80 6.08 10.32 0.75
CA GLU A 80 7.21 9.92 -0.08
C GLU A 80 8.19 9.11 0.77
N LEU A 81 8.67 8.00 0.21
CA LEU A 81 9.53 7.08 0.91
C LEU A 81 10.65 6.60 -0.02
N VAL A 82 11.87 6.54 0.50
CA VAL A 82 12.98 5.83 -0.15
C VAL A 82 13.24 4.56 0.63
N LEU A 83 13.22 3.42 -0.07
CA LEU A 83 13.51 2.11 0.49
C LEU A 83 14.61 1.41 -0.31
N GLU A 84 15.43 0.65 0.41
CA GLU A 84 16.39 -0.25 -0.23
C GLU A 84 15.67 -1.29 -1.07
N ASN A 85 16.24 -1.61 -2.22
CA ASN A 85 15.81 -2.71 -3.05
C ASN A 85 17.00 -3.66 -3.26
N PRO A 86 17.18 -4.68 -2.40
CA PRO A 86 18.34 -5.57 -2.46
C PRO A 86 18.34 -6.46 -3.71
N LYS A 87 17.21 -6.57 -4.41
CA LYS A 87 17.08 -7.34 -5.66
C LYS A 87 17.19 -6.46 -6.91
N GLY A 88 17.31 -5.14 -6.74
CA GLY A 88 17.41 -4.17 -7.83
C GLY A 88 18.75 -3.45 -7.85
N PRO A 89 18.98 -2.62 -8.89
CA PRO A 89 20.25 -1.92 -9.08
C PRO A 89 20.46 -0.77 -8.09
N GLN A 90 19.39 -0.22 -7.53
CA GLN A 90 19.40 0.91 -6.62
C GLN A 90 18.13 0.93 -5.75
N ALA A 91 18.08 1.84 -4.77
CA ALA A 91 16.90 2.04 -3.94
C ALA A 91 15.69 2.51 -4.76
N LEU A 92 14.50 2.21 -4.27
CA LEU A 92 13.23 2.64 -4.85
C LEU A 92 12.69 3.86 -4.11
N ARG A 93 12.13 4.78 -4.87
CA ARG A 93 11.29 5.87 -4.37
C ARG A 93 9.83 5.53 -4.61
N TYR A 94 9.06 5.48 -3.53
CA TYR A 94 7.62 5.35 -3.55
C TYR A 94 6.97 6.68 -3.20
N ARG A 95 5.93 7.08 -3.93
CA ARG A 95 5.07 8.20 -3.58
C ARG A 95 3.62 7.78 -3.59
N LEU A 96 2.89 8.24 -2.59
CA LEU A 96 1.47 8.05 -2.40
C LEU A 96 0.85 9.40 -2.07
N GLY A 97 -0.13 9.82 -2.84
CA GLY A 97 -0.90 11.04 -2.63
C GLY A 97 -2.39 10.76 -2.67
N PHE A 98 -3.14 11.34 -1.74
CA PHE A 98 -4.59 11.16 -1.68
C PHE A 98 -5.33 12.40 -1.24
N ALA A 99 -6.61 12.46 -1.57
CA ALA A 99 -7.52 13.55 -1.24
C ALA A 99 -8.92 13.03 -0.91
N GLU A 100 -9.77 13.91 -0.39
CA GLU A 100 -11.21 13.67 -0.34
C GLU A 100 -11.85 14.19 -1.63
N LYS A 101 -12.57 13.32 -2.35
CA LYS A 101 -13.37 13.70 -3.52
C LYS A 101 -14.79 13.18 -3.35
N GLY A 102 -15.76 14.09 -3.21
CA GLY A 102 -17.17 13.73 -3.06
C GLY A 102 -17.43 12.84 -1.84
N GLN A 103 -16.80 13.15 -0.69
CA GLN A 103 -16.88 12.38 0.56
C GLN A 103 -16.27 10.96 0.49
N ARG A 104 -15.51 10.67 -0.57
CA ARG A 104 -14.79 9.40 -0.75
C ARG A 104 -13.31 9.62 -0.80
N PHE A 105 -12.58 8.58 -0.43
CA PHE A 105 -11.14 8.55 -0.56
C PHE A 105 -10.81 8.53 -2.05
N ALA A 106 -9.84 9.32 -2.47
CA ALA A 106 -9.36 9.33 -3.84
C ALA A 106 -7.84 9.30 -3.83
N LEU A 107 -7.28 8.23 -4.39
CA LEU A 107 -5.87 8.15 -4.70
C LEU A 107 -5.57 9.07 -5.88
N THR A 108 -4.80 10.13 -5.64
CA THR A 108 -4.53 11.20 -6.62
C THR A 108 -3.18 11.07 -7.30
N ASP A 109 -2.19 10.53 -6.58
CA ASP A 109 -0.83 10.25 -7.04
C ASP A 109 -0.39 8.91 -6.48
N GLU A 110 0.15 8.04 -7.33
CA GLU A 110 0.91 6.88 -6.87
C GLU A 110 2.05 6.64 -7.85
N ARG A 111 3.28 6.54 -7.34
CA ARG A 111 4.45 6.40 -8.19
C ARG A 111 5.51 5.51 -7.57
N ILE A 112 6.08 4.66 -8.40
CA ILE A 112 7.19 3.77 -8.05
C ILE A 112 8.29 4.02 -9.07
N GLU A 113 9.43 4.52 -8.63
CA GLU A 113 10.57 4.87 -9.49
C GLU A 113 11.89 4.54 -8.81
N ASN A 114 12.97 4.51 -9.58
CA ASN A 114 14.32 4.51 -9.03
C ASN A 114 14.56 5.78 -8.19
N GLU A 115 15.39 5.69 -7.15
CA GLU A 115 15.77 6.86 -6.37
C GLU A 115 16.52 7.88 -7.24
N GLN A 116 17.48 7.41 -8.03
CA GLN A 116 18.35 8.23 -8.86
C GLN A 116 18.16 7.92 -10.35
N PRO A 117 18.39 8.90 -11.24
CA PRO A 117 18.51 8.62 -12.67
C PRO A 117 19.60 7.61 -12.97
N ASP A 118 19.37 6.76 -13.96
CA ASP A 118 20.41 5.88 -14.48
C ASP A 118 21.46 6.71 -15.24
N ALA A 119 22.67 6.18 -15.39
CA ALA A 119 23.77 6.89 -16.04
C ALA A 119 23.38 7.39 -17.45
N GLY A 120 23.50 8.69 -17.67
CA GLY A 120 23.14 9.33 -18.95
C GLY A 120 21.66 9.68 -19.09
N GLN A 121 20.84 9.53 -18.04
CA GLN A 121 19.44 9.94 -18.02
C GLN A 121 19.24 11.14 -17.09
N ASP A 122 18.34 12.05 -17.46
CA ASP A 122 18.00 13.21 -16.62
C ASP A 122 16.98 12.89 -15.53
N LYS A 123 16.20 11.82 -15.72
CA LYS A 123 15.07 11.46 -14.85
C LYS A 123 15.18 10.01 -14.38
N PRO A 124 14.77 9.71 -13.14
CA PRO A 124 14.69 8.33 -12.67
C PRO A 124 13.73 7.50 -13.50
N TYR A 125 14.10 6.23 -13.71
CA TYR A 125 13.22 5.27 -14.37
C TYR A 125 11.98 5.02 -13.50
N ARG A 126 10.80 5.16 -14.10
CA ARG A 126 9.51 4.94 -13.44
C ARG A 126 8.98 3.57 -13.78
N TYR A 127 8.68 2.77 -12.77
CA TYR A 127 8.01 1.48 -12.92
C TYR A 127 6.50 1.65 -13.01
N PHE A 128 5.96 2.56 -12.22
CA PHE A 128 4.54 2.89 -12.18
C PHE A 128 4.35 4.37 -11.93
N ASP A 129 3.39 4.99 -12.62
CA ASP A 129 3.02 6.39 -12.45
C ASP A 129 1.52 6.55 -12.68
N LEU A 130 0.78 6.80 -11.60
CA LEU A 130 -0.63 7.18 -11.59
C LEU A 130 -0.72 8.67 -11.27
N ARG A 131 -1.25 9.46 -12.21
CA ARG A 131 -1.56 10.88 -12.01
C ARG A 131 -2.89 11.24 -12.62
N GLY A 132 -3.78 11.81 -11.82
CA GLY A 132 -5.07 12.32 -12.33
C GLY A 132 -5.91 11.25 -13.03
N GLY A 133 -5.87 10.01 -12.52
CA GLY A 133 -6.60 8.86 -13.08
C GLY A 133 -5.96 8.22 -14.32
N ARG A 134 -4.80 8.70 -14.77
CA ARG A 134 -4.01 8.06 -15.84
C ARG A 134 -2.89 7.27 -15.21
N ALA A 135 -2.88 5.95 -15.41
CA ALA A 135 -1.81 5.09 -14.94
C ALA A 135 -0.98 4.53 -16.10
N VAL A 136 0.33 4.63 -15.94
CA VAL A 136 1.33 4.06 -16.83
C VAL A 136 2.15 3.06 -16.05
N LEU A 137 2.32 1.88 -16.63
CA LEU A 137 3.10 0.79 -16.08
C LEU A 137 4.20 0.45 -17.07
N ASN A 138 5.46 0.58 -16.66
CA ASN A 138 6.60 0.26 -17.50
C ASN A 138 7.17 -1.10 -17.08
N LYS A 139 7.43 -1.95 -18.07
CA LYS A 139 8.05 -3.26 -17.92
C LYS A 139 9.46 -3.25 -18.48
N GLY A 140 10.31 -4.09 -17.91
CA GLY A 140 11.72 -4.14 -18.24
C GLY A 140 12.46 -3.03 -17.53
N VAL A 141 13.49 -3.38 -16.79
CA VAL A 141 14.52 -2.40 -16.42
C VAL A 141 15.43 -2.31 -17.65
N PRO A 142 15.84 -1.12 -18.11
CA PRO A 142 17.02 -1.01 -18.95
C PRO A 142 18.24 -1.42 -18.12
N GLN A 143 18.41 -2.73 -17.92
CA GLN A 143 19.57 -3.29 -17.23
C GLN A 143 20.72 -3.30 -18.23
N ARG A 144 21.70 -2.41 -18.00
CA ARG A 144 23.06 -2.61 -18.50
C ARG A 144 23.78 -3.50 -17.50
N VAL A 145 23.58 -4.80 -17.61
CA VAL A 145 24.38 -5.79 -16.88
C VAL A 145 25.48 -6.25 -17.83
N TYR A 146 26.74 -5.98 -17.48
CA TYR A 146 27.92 -6.34 -18.29
C TYR A 146 27.87 -5.88 -19.77
N GLY A 147 27.28 -4.71 -20.06
CA GLY A 147 27.24 -4.18 -21.43
C GLY A 147 26.26 -4.87 -22.37
N ILE A 148 25.40 -5.76 -21.86
CA ILE A 148 24.32 -6.38 -22.64
C ILE A 148 23.08 -5.51 -22.46
N GLU A 149 22.54 -5.02 -23.58
CA GLU A 149 21.23 -4.38 -23.61
C GLU A 149 20.16 -5.44 -23.37
N THR A 150 19.50 -5.39 -22.22
CA THR A 150 18.31 -6.20 -21.97
C THR A 150 17.12 -5.59 -22.73
N GLU A 151 16.09 -6.40 -22.99
CA GLU A 151 14.87 -6.04 -23.74
C GLU A 151 14.41 -4.60 -23.56
N ASN A 152 14.00 -3.95 -24.66
CA ASN A 152 13.51 -2.58 -24.65
C ASN A 152 12.39 -2.43 -23.62
N PRO A 153 12.45 -1.40 -22.75
CA PRO A 153 11.40 -1.17 -21.77
C PRO A 153 10.06 -0.98 -22.50
N THR A 154 9.07 -1.81 -22.14
CA THR A 154 7.74 -1.75 -22.73
C THR A 154 6.82 -0.92 -21.85
N GLN A 155 6.29 0.15 -22.41
CA GLN A 155 5.31 0.99 -21.73
C GLN A 155 3.90 0.46 -21.99
N ARG A 156 3.15 0.23 -20.92
CA ARG A 156 1.73 -0.14 -20.96
C ARG A 156 0.90 0.92 -20.27
N ARG A 157 -0.02 1.54 -21.01
CA ARG A 157 -1.07 2.38 -20.41
C ARG A 157 -2.15 1.48 -19.85
N LEU A 158 -2.51 1.68 -18.59
CA LEU A 158 -3.63 0.97 -17.99
C LEU A 158 -4.94 1.64 -18.38
N ARG A 159 -5.95 0.83 -18.66
CA ARG A 159 -7.30 1.36 -18.92
C ARG A 159 -7.95 1.78 -17.59
N PRO A 160 -8.90 2.73 -17.59
CA PRO A 160 -9.56 3.20 -16.37
C PRO A 160 -10.18 2.07 -15.54
N GLU A 161 -10.68 1.00 -16.17
CA GLU A 161 -11.31 -0.14 -15.48
C GLU A 161 -10.29 -1.01 -14.73
N GLU A 162 -9.01 -0.92 -15.11
CA GLU A 162 -7.90 -1.62 -14.46
C GLU A 162 -7.36 -0.87 -13.24
N ILE A 163 -7.81 0.36 -13.03
CA ILE A 163 -7.41 1.23 -11.92
C ILE A 163 -8.52 1.24 -10.89
N ASP A 164 -8.16 1.02 -9.64
CA ASP A 164 -9.05 1.28 -8.51
C ASP A 164 -8.72 2.67 -7.95
N PRO A 165 -9.66 3.63 -7.93
CA PRO A 165 -9.37 4.96 -7.41
C PRO A 165 -9.16 4.98 -5.90
N GLU A 166 -9.50 3.90 -5.18
CA GLU A 166 -9.37 3.81 -3.72
C GLU A 166 -8.23 2.91 -3.26
N GLN A 167 -7.57 2.21 -4.17
CA GLN A 167 -6.54 1.22 -3.84
C GLN A 167 -5.24 1.47 -4.59
N ALA A 168 -4.13 1.20 -3.91
CA ALA A 168 -2.81 1.22 -4.50
C ALA A 168 -2.65 0.11 -5.55
N ILE A 169 -1.77 0.32 -6.53
CA ILE A 169 -1.45 -0.69 -7.55
C ILE A 169 -0.92 -1.99 -6.93
N LEU A 170 -0.28 -1.87 -5.76
CA LEU A 170 0.28 -2.95 -4.95
C LEU A 170 -0.76 -3.99 -4.51
N THR A 171 -2.04 -3.64 -4.47
CA THR A 171 -3.12 -4.60 -4.16
C THR A 171 -3.34 -5.60 -5.28
N ARG A 172 -3.17 -5.19 -6.55
CA ARG A 172 -3.48 -5.99 -7.74
C ARG A 172 -2.25 -6.66 -8.34
N LEU A 173 -1.10 -5.99 -8.40
CA LEU A 173 0.10 -6.48 -9.09
C LEU A 173 1.07 -7.16 -8.12
N LYS A 174 1.02 -8.50 -8.10
CA LYS A 174 1.90 -9.38 -7.30
C LYS A 174 2.53 -10.44 -8.19
N ASP A 175 3.23 -9.99 -9.23
CA ASP A 175 3.91 -10.86 -10.18
C ASP A 175 5.41 -10.54 -10.16
N PRO A 176 6.22 -11.30 -9.40
CA PRO A 176 7.65 -11.03 -9.27
C PRO A 176 8.42 -11.29 -10.57
N GLY A 177 7.87 -12.05 -11.51
CA GLY A 177 8.50 -12.30 -12.81
C GLY A 177 8.40 -11.10 -13.73
N HIS A 178 7.26 -10.41 -13.73
CA HIS A 178 7.02 -9.26 -14.62
C HIS A 178 7.24 -7.90 -13.95
N TYR A 179 7.01 -7.80 -12.63
CA TYR A 179 7.10 -6.55 -11.86
C TYR A 179 7.79 -6.80 -10.52
N PRO A 180 9.10 -7.13 -10.53
CA PRO A 180 9.84 -7.44 -9.32
C PRO A 180 9.84 -6.28 -8.31
N GLU A 181 9.88 -5.03 -8.77
CA GLU A 181 9.93 -3.84 -7.90
C GLU A 181 8.59 -3.58 -7.21
N LEU A 182 7.48 -3.68 -7.93
CA LEU A 182 6.14 -3.57 -7.36
C LEU A 182 5.88 -4.69 -6.36
N THR A 183 6.26 -5.92 -6.72
CA THR A 183 6.09 -7.09 -5.86
C THR A 183 6.92 -6.95 -4.59
N TYR A 184 8.20 -6.56 -4.73
CA TYR A 184 9.08 -6.30 -3.59
C TYR A 184 8.52 -5.21 -2.66
N LEU A 185 8.03 -4.10 -3.23
CA LEU A 185 7.45 -3.01 -2.43
C LEU A 185 6.22 -3.48 -1.65
N GLY A 186 5.32 -4.21 -2.31
CA GLY A 186 4.13 -4.77 -1.68
C GLY A 186 4.46 -5.77 -0.57
N GLU A 187 5.48 -6.61 -0.76
CA GLU A 187 6.00 -7.52 0.28
C GLU A 187 6.60 -6.73 1.45
N ALA A 188 7.48 -5.77 1.16
CA ALA A 188 8.15 -4.95 2.17
C ALA A 188 7.15 -4.21 3.06
N PHE A 189 6.09 -3.64 2.47
CA PHE A 189 5.00 -3.01 3.22
C PHE A 189 4.16 -4.03 3.99
N GLY A 190 3.80 -5.16 3.38
CA GLY A 190 3.04 -6.22 4.04
C GLY A 190 3.77 -6.90 5.21
N HIS A 191 5.10 -6.80 5.24
CA HIS A 191 5.97 -7.30 6.30
C HIS A 191 6.10 -6.34 7.49
N MET A 192 5.70 -5.07 7.34
CA MET A 192 5.64 -4.16 8.48
C MET A 192 4.71 -4.72 9.56
N ARG A 193 5.08 -4.48 10.82
CA ARG A 193 4.31 -4.88 11.99
C ARG A 193 4.23 -3.69 12.93
N LEU A 194 3.01 -3.38 13.36
CA LEU A 194 2.73 -2.32 14.33
C LEU A 194 2.23 -2.97 15.62
N TYR A 195 2.89 -2.66 16.72
CA TYR A 195 2.55 -3.12 18.06
C TYR A 195 2.05 -1.91 18.86
N ARG A 196 0.73 -1.75 18.93
CA ARG A 196 0.08 -0.58 19.56
C ARG A 196 -0.27 -0.80 21.02
N GLU A 197 -0.58 -2.03 21.38
CA GLU A 197 -0.96 -2.42 22.74
C GLU A 197 0.07 -3.38 23.30
N TRP A 198 0.48 -3.11 24.54
CA TRP A 198 1.35 -3.98 25.31
C TRP A 198 0.57 -4.45 26.53
N SER A 199 -0.02 -5.64 26.43
CA SER A 199 -0.70 -6.26 27.56
C SER A 199 0.33 -7.00 28.40
N PHE A 200 0.84 -6.35 29.46
CA PHE A 200 1.73 -6.98 30.45
C PHE A 200 1.07 -7.07 31.81
N GLY A 201 1.31 -8.16 32.53
CA GLY A 201 0.90 -8.35 33.92
C GLY A 201 0.00 -9.57 34.15
N ARG A 202 -0.17 -9.96 35.43
CA ARG A 202 -0.92 -11.17 35.84
C ARG A 202 -2.40 -11.17 35.45
N TYR A 203 -2.96 -10.01 35.14
CA TYR A 203 -4.36 -9.82 34.76
C TYR A 203 -4.54 -9.39 33.30
N ALA A 204 -3.48 -9.45 32.49
CA ALA A 204 -3.61 -9.25 31.06
C ALA A 204 -4.61 -10.30 30.52
N PRO A 205 -5.63 -9.89 29.74
CA PRO A 205 -6.55 -10.84 29.14
C PRO A 205 -5.75 -11.85 28.31
N PRO A 206 -6.11 -13.14 28.34
CA PRO A 206 -5.41 -14.14 27.54
C PRO A 206 -5.42 -13.70 26.06
N PRO A 207 -4.32 -13.92 25.32
CA PRO A 207 -4.26 -13.56 23.92
C PRO A 207 -5.47 -14.13 23.20
N LEU A 208 -6.20 -13.29 22.47
CA LEU A 208 -7.27 -13.79 21.61
C LEU A 208 -6.64 -14.78 20.63
N PRO A 209 -7.26 -15.94 20.39
CA PRO A 209 -6.76 -16.87 19.38
C PRO A 209 -6.63 -16.13 18.06
N ALA A 210 -5.49 -16.28 17.40
CA ALA A 210 -5.25 -15.66 16.10
C ALA A 210 -6.44 -15.97 15.20
N ARG A 211 -7.06 -14.92 14.62
CA ARG A 211 -8.13 -15.10 13.64
C ARG A 211 -7.56 -15.92 12.49
N GLU A 212 -7.84 -17.22 12.49
CA GLU A 212 -7.55 -18.07 11.34
C GLU A 212 -8.24 -17.44 10.12
N ALA A 213 -7.45 -17.10 9.10
CA ALA A 213 -7.97 -16.77 7.79
C ALA A 213 -8.69 -18.02 7.26
N ARG A 214 -9.99 -18.13 7.56
CA ARG A 214 -10.84 -19.18 6.99
C ARG A 214 -10.93 -18.94 5.50
N SER A 215 -10.07 -19.63 4.74
CA SER A 215 -10.27 -19.84 3.31
C SER A 215 -11.57 -20.63 3.15
N ALA A 216 -12.63 -19.96 2.73
CA ALA A 216 -13.89 -20.62 2.38
C ALA A 216 -13.70 -21.41 1.08
N ARG A 217 -13.13 -22.62 1.16
CA ARG A 217 -13.28 -23.62 0.10
C ARG A 217 -14.70 -24.17 0.20
N ARG A 218 -15.61 -23.60 -0.59
CA ARG A 218 -16.95 -24.15 -0.79
C ARG A 218 -16.83 -25.42 -1.64
N VAL A 219 -16.68 -26.57 -0.99
CA VAL A 219 -16.81 -27.88 -1.62
C VAL A 219 -18.30 -28.11 -1.89
N VAL A 220 -18.70 -28.03 -3.15
CA VAL A 220 -19.99 -28.54 -3.62
C VAL A 220 -19.90 -30.06 -3.59
N ARG A 221 -20.44 -30.70 -2.55
CA ARG A 221 -20.70 -32.14 -2.53
C ARG A 221 -22.19 -32.38 -2.61
N GLY A 222 -22.62 -32.94 -3.74
CA GLY A 222 -24.00 -33.32 -4.00
C GLY A 222 -24.54 -34.33 -3.00
N ARG A 223 -25.81 -34.16 -2.62
CA ARG A 223 -26.61 -35.19 -1.98
C ARG A 223 -27.61 -35.73 -2.99
N ARG A 224 -27.31 -36.92 -3.53
CA ARG A 224 -28.35 -37.89 -3.96
C ARG A 224 -28.77 -38.71 -2.75
N ARG A 225 -30.07 -38.72 -2.44
CA ARG A 225 -30.83 -39.81 -1.78
C ARG A 225 -32.30 -39.38 -1.83
N ARG A 226 -33.14 -39.94 -2.70
CA ARG A 226 -33.92 -41.17 -2.51
C ARG A 226 -34.52 -41.25 -1.10
N GLU A 227 -35.83 -41.05 -0.98
CA GLU A 227 -36.75 -41.95 -0.27
C GLU A 227 -38.24 -41.61 -0.48
N ARG A 228 -39.00 -42.65 -0.89
CA ARG A 228 -40.40 -43.03 -0.58
C ARG A 228 -41.55 -42.15 -1.10
N LEU A 229 -42.41 -42.58 -2.02
CA LEU A 229 -43.39 -43.70 -2.06
C LEU A 229 -44.44 -43.70 -0.93
N ALA A 230 -45.69 -43.88 -1.37
CA ALA A 230 -46.99 -43.96 -0.69
C ALA A 230 -47.64 -42.60 -0.36
N GLU A 231 -48.91 -42.29 -0.64
CA GLU A 231 -50.04 -43.00 -1.23
C GLU A 231 -51.24 -42.04 -1.15
N VAL A 232 -51.94 -41.72 -2.25
CA VAL A 232 -53.41 -41.46 -2.22
C VAL A 232 -53.97 -41.89 -3.57
N ALA A 233 -54.57 -43.07 -3.58
CA ALA A 233 -55.52 -43.51 -4.58
C ALA A 233 -56.93 -42.98 -4.20
N LYS A 234 -57.59 -42.30 -5.14
CA LYS A 234 -59.05 -42.33 -5.33
C LYS A 234 -59.33 -42.12 -6.82
N GLY A 235 -59.62 -43.21 -7.53
CA GLY A 235 -60.30 -43.19 -8.85
C GLY A 235 -61.82 -43.13 -8.66
N PRO A 236 -62.64 -43.61 -9.61
CA PRO A 236 -62.41 -43.92 -11.03
C PRO A 236 -62.87 -42.81 -11.98
#